data_AF-A0A540NMQ7-F1
#
_entry.id   AF-A0A540NMQ7-F1
#
_cell.length_a   1.000
_cell.length_b   1.000
_cell.length_c   1.000
_cell.angle_alpha   90.00
_cell.angle_beta   90.00
_cell.angle_gamma   90.00
#
_symmetry.space_group_name_H-M   'P 1'
#
loop_
_entity.id
_entity.type
_entity.pdbx_description
1 polymer ?
#
loop_
_entity_poly.entity_id
_entity_poly.type
_entity_poly.pdbx_seq_one_letter_code
_entity_poly.pdbx_strand_id
1 'polypeptide(L)' 'MHVNALARGMLINFGGILEKTLFSAELSMQLSAELYKEWQFDEQALPADLLKRGMAIEDPDPNNPSGVQLLF' A
#
# COMPACT_ATOMS: atom_id res chain seq x y z
N MET A 1 -6.46 5.06 16.68
CA MET A 1 -7.89 4.82 16.35
C MET A 1 -8.70 6.09 16.10
N HIS A 2 -8.37 7.25 16.72
CA HIS A 2 -9.11 8.50 16.56
C HIS A 2 -9.23 8.98 15.10
N VAL A 3 -8.11 9.07 14.37
CA VAL A 3 -8.11 9.52 12.96
C VAL A 3 -8.92 8.59 12.05
N ASN A 4 -8.82 7.26 12.23
CA ASN A 4 -9.59 6.30 11.42
C ASN A 4 -11.10 6.39 11.73
N ALA A 5 -11.48 6.70 12.97
CA ALA A 5 -12.88 6.91 13.32
C ALA A 5 -13.44 8.17 12.65
N LEU A 6 -12.69 9.29 12.69
CA LEU A 6 -13.04 10.50 11.97
C LEU A 6 -13.13 10.25 10.46
N ALA A 7 -12.16 9.53 9.88
CA ALA A 7 -12.17 9.20 8.46
C ALA A 7 -13.45 8.46 8.04
N ARG A 8 -13.93 7.49 8.83
CA ARG A 8 -15.21 6.81 8.57
C ARG A 8 -16.44 7.71 8.72
N GLY A 9 -16.35 8.80 9.47
CA GLY A 9 -17.47 9.72 9.67
C GLY A 9 -17.54 10.87 8.65
N MET A 10 -16.41 11.25 8.04
CA MET A 10 -16.35 12.44 7.17
C MET A 10 -15.60 12.27 5.84
N LEU A 11 -14.66 11.32 5.76
CA LEU A 11 -13.76 11.19 4.62
C LEU A 11 -14.22 10.08 3.67
N ILE A 12 -14.33 8.85 4.16
CA ILE A 12 -14.58 7.63 3.37
C ILE A 12 -16.01 7.10 3.50
N ASN A 13 -16.93 7.89 4.07
CA ASN A 13 -18.36 7.59 4.08
C ASN A 13 -19.01 7.92 2.73
N PHE A 14 -20.21 7.38 2.51
CA PHE A 14 -21.08 7.75 1.39
C PHE A 14 -21.28 9.27 1.34
N GLY A 15 -21.05 9.87 0.17
CA GLY A 15 -21.10 11.32 -0.04
C GLY A 15 -20.03 12.11 0.72
N GLY A 16 -19.00 11.44 1.25
CA GLY A 16 -17.88 12.03 1.98
C GLY A 16 -16.90 12.80 1.10
N ILE A 17 -15.83 13.31 1.70
CA ILE A 17 -14.81 14.11 0.99
C ILE A 17 -14.16 13.29 -0.13
N LEU A 18 -13.88 12.01 0.11
CA LEU A 18 -13.15 11.17 -0.84
C LEU A 18 -13.94 10.93 -2.13
N GLU A 19 -15.23 10.58 -2.03
CA GLU A 19 -16.09 10.35 -3.20
C GLU A 19 -16.37 11.62 -4.01
N LYS A 20 -16.37 12.80 -3.37
CA LYS A 20 -16.62 14.08 -4.06
C LYS A 20 -15.41 14.66 -4.79
N THR A 21 -14.21 14.19 -4.46
CA THR A 21 -12.95 14.79 -4.95
C THR A 21 -12.18 13.85 -5.86
N LEU A 22 -12.30 12.54 -5.69
CA LEU A 22 -11.65 11.56 -6.55
C LEU A 22 -12.57 11.12 -7.69
N PHE A 23 -11.94 10.81 -8.84
CA PHE A 23 -12.63 10.33 -10.03
C PHE A 23 -13.45 9.03 -9.80
N SER A 24 -13.03 8.19 -8.86
CA SER A 24 -13.68 6.92 -8.54
C SER A 24 -15.03 7.06 -7.84
N ALA A 25 -15.40 8.24 -7.33
CA ALA A 25 -16.69 8.51 -6.71
C ALA A 25 -17.12 7.41 -5.70
N GLU A 26 -18.38 6.96 -5.77
CA GLU A 26 -18.97 5.92 -4.90
C GLU A 26 -18.24 4.56 -4.97
N LEU A 27 -17.45 4.30 -6.02
CA LEU A 27 -16.69 3.05 -6.18
C LEU A 27 -15.38 3.06 -5.40
N SER A 28 -14.98 4.20 -4.81
CA SER A 28 -13.65 4.35 -4.24
C SER A 28 -13.34 3.34 -3.13
N MET A 29 -14.28 3.12 -2.22
CA MET A 29 -14.09 2.12 -1.15
C MET A 29 -14.05 0.69 -1.71
N GLN A 30 -14.85 0.38 -2.73
CA GLN A 30 -14.86 -0.92 -3.38
C GLN A 30 -13.51 -1.22 -4.07
N LEU A 31 -12.90 -0.23 -4.73
CA LEU A 31 -11.58 -0.38 -5.35
C LEU A 31 -10.53 -0.83 -4.34
N SER A 32 -10.48 -0.18 -3.17
CA SER A 32 -9.55 -0.56 -2.11
C SER A 32 -9.82 -1.97 -1.55
N ALA A 33 -11.10 -2.37 -1.44
CA ALA A 33 -11.47 -3.70 -0.98
C ALA A 33 -11.10 -4.79 -1.99
N GLU A 34 -11.18 -4.50 -3.30
CA GLU A 34 -10.75 -5.42 -4.35
C GLU A 34 -9.23 -5.61 -4.32
N LEU A 35 -8.47 -4.51 -4.23
CA LEU A 35 -7.00 -4.57 -4.11
C LEU A 35 -6.54 -5.28 -2.84
N TYR A 36 -7.29 -5.17 -1.74
CA TYR A 36 -6.94 -5.83 -0.49
C TYR A 36 -6.90 -7.37 -0.61
N LYS A 37 -7.58 -7.96 -1.60
CA LYS A 37 -7.51 -9.41 -1.84
C LYS A 37 -6.12 -9.90 -2.23
N GLU A 38 -5.31 -9.03 -2.82
CA GLU A 38 -3.93 -9.33 -3.25
C GLU A 38 -2.90 -8.91 -2.19
N TRP A 39 -3.33 -8.27 -1.09
CA TRP A 39 -2.44 -7.82 -0.04
C TRP A 39 -1.86 -9.01 0.73
N GLN A 40 -0.53 -9.07 0.83
CA GLN A 40 0.18 -10.08 1.62
C GLN A 40 1.10 -9.41 2.64
N PHE A 41 1.06 -9.89 3.88
CA PHE A 41 1.75 -9.27 5.01
C PHE A 41 3.28 -9.36 4.90
N ASP A 42 3.80 -10.49 4.44
CA ASP A 42 5.21 -10.79 4.23
C ASP A 42 5.85 -9.91 3.14
N GLU A 43 5.06 -9.47 2.16
CA GLU A 43 5.51 -8.57 1.11
C GLU A 43 5.61 -7.09 1.56
N GLN A 44 5.10 -6.73 2.73
CA GLN A 44 5.12 -5.33 3.20
C GLN A 44 6.48 -4.89 3.77
N ALA A 45 7.38 -5.85 4.01
CA ALA A 45 8.74 -5.53 4.41
C ALA A 45 9.48 -4.84 3.25
N LEU A 46 10.17 -3.73 3.53
CA LEU A 46 10.81 -2.91 2.48
C LEU A 46 11.71 -3.72 1.52
N PRO A 47 12.58 -4.65 1.98
CA PRO A 47 13.36 -5.47 1.06
C PRO A 47 12.50 -6.36 0.16
N ALA A 48 11.46 -6.99 0.71
CA ALA A 48 10.55 -7.87 -0.03
C ALA A 48 9.73 -7.09 -1.08
N ASP A 49 9.22 -5.90 -0.72
CA ASP A 49 8.50 -5.02 -1.64
C ASP A 49 9.40 -4.58 -2.82
N LEU A 50 10.66 -4.21 -2.54
CA LEU A 50 11.60 -3.81 -3.58
C LEU A 50 11.95 -4.94 -4.56
N LEU A 51 12.15 -6.16 -4.04
CA LEU A 51 12.35 -7.36 -4.87
C LEU A 51 11.11 -7.66 -5.71
N LYS A 52 9.92 -7.66 -5.10
CA LYS A 52 8.65 -7.90 -5.79
C LYS A 52 8.40 -6.90 -6.92
N ARG A 53 8.73 -5.62 -6.71
CA ARG A 53 8.56 -4.57 -7.72
C ARG A 53 9.67 -4.55 -8.77
N GLY A 54 10.67 -5.42 -8.69
CA GLY A 54 11.81 -5.44 -9.60
C GLY A 54 12.66 -4.17 -9.51
N MET A 55 12.73 -3.56 -8.33
CA MET A 55 13.53 -2.36 -8.04
C MET A 55 14.86 -2.68 -7.35
N ALA A 56 15.02 -3.93 -6.90
CA ALA A 56 16.23 -4.46 -6.30
C ALA A 56 16.44 -5.92 -6.72
N ILE A 57 17.66 -6.41 -6.51
CA ILE A 57 18.04 -7.82 -6.62
C ILE A 57 18.57 -8.31 -5.27
N GLU A 58 18.54 -9.62 -5.03
CA GLU A 58 19.17 -10.22 -3.86
C GLU A 58 20.69 -9.97 -3.90
N ASP A 59 21.25 -9.54 -2.78
CA ASP A 59 22.68 -9.35 -2.62
C ASP A 59 23.26 -10.45 -1.70
N PRO A 60 24.11 -11.34 -2.22
CA PRO A 60 24.70 -12.41 -1.42
C PRO A 60 25.84 -11.96 -0.52
N ASP A 61 26.28 -10.69 -0.56
CA ASP A 61 27.34 -10.18 0.31
C ASP A 61 26.90 -10.23 1.79
N PRO A 62 27.54 -11.05 2.65
CA PRO A 62 27.22 -11.11 4.07
C PRO A 62 27.49 -9.80 4.82
N ASN A 63 28.23 -8.86 4.21
CA ASN A 63 28.47 -7.53 4.77
C ASN A 63 27.37 -6.51 4.40
N ASN A 64 26.45 -6.85 3.51
CA ASN A 64 25.30 -6.02 3.21
C ASN A 64 24.15 -6.34 4.18
N PRO A 65 23.87 -5.48 5.19
CA PRO A 65 22.84 -5.75 6.18
C PRO A 65 21.41 -5.70 5.60
N SER A 66 21.24 -5.15 4.40
CA SER A 66 19.93 -5.05 3.75
C SER A 66 19.54 -6.29 2.94
N GLY A 67 20.52 -7.15 2.60
CA GLY A 67 20.32 -8.36 1.79
C GLY A 67 19.86 -8.11 0.35
N VAL A 68 19.80 -6.84 -0.08
CA VAL A 68 19.35 -6.45 -1.42
C VAL A 68 20.23 -5.33 -1.99
N GLN A 69 20.36 -5.30 -3.30
CA GLN A 69 21.03 -4.24 -4.06
C GLN A 69 20.01 -3.54 -4.97
N LEU A 70 19.92 -2.21 -4.89
CA LEU A 70 19.06 -1.42 -5.77
C LEU A 70 19.57 -1.45 -7.22
N LEU A 71 18.65 -1.38 -8.18
CA LEU A 71 18.97 -1.39 -9.61
C LEU A 71 19.32 0.00 -10.19
N PHE A 72 19.20 1.07 -9.41
CA PHE A 72 19.40 2.46 -9.83
C PHE A 72 20.28 3.23 -8.84
#